data_AF-A0AA38CW52-F1
#
_entry.id   AF-A0AA38CW52-F1
#
_cell.length_a   1.000
_cell.length_b   1.000
_cell.length_c   1.000
_cell.angle_alpha   90.00
_cell.angle_beta   90.00
_cell.angle_gamma   90.00
#
_symmetry.space_group_name_H-M   'P 1'
#
loop_
_entity.id
_entity.type
_entity.pdbx_description
1 polymer ?
#
loop_
_entity_poly.entity_id
_entity_poly.type
_entity_poly.pdbx_seq_one_letter_code
_entity_poly.pdbx_strand_id
1 'polypeptide(L)'
;MTMGLDLRPLRDRVPSAEVERVRSEAAQGLHGTGPANAAGAGGRSVTATVGTIAVVAGVPGVIVGVVVALTEPGLVLPAVVGTVLLVALLGTAVSAGPLRRARRWERHARMELFASRNALTFRMAAEPTEVPGAVATARAATGVHRDVVSGDAGGRRVAMGTRVHRVAQVTSQEHGTRTDHRPRYLTWAALRCEPALGEAELGGVRRDLVRAAGDGVEVLGDADWIVVGHESRWNTARRLPELLTLLEGVAPATAREPDTRDVP
;
A
#
# COMPACT_ATOMS: atom_id res chain seq x y z
N MET A 1 -20.98 -19.54 -7.02
CA MET A 1 -21.48 -18.25 -6.49
C MET A 1 -20.42 -17.19 -6.74
N THR A 2 -20.81 -16.04 -7.30
CA THR A 2 -19.92 -14.88 -7.49
C THR A 2 -19.94 -13.99 -6.24
N MET A 3 -18.84 -13.33 -5.88
CA MET A 3 -18.81 -12.48 -4.67
C MET A 3 -19.65 -11.19 -4.84
N GLY A 4 -19.95 -10.78 -6.08
CA GLY A 4 -20.89 -9.70 -6.37
C GLY A 4 -20.36 -8.30 -6.01
N LEU A 5 -19.04 -8.13 -5.94
CA LEU A 5 -18.40 -6.90 -5.50
C LEU A 5 -18.40 -5.82 -6.60
N ASP A 6 -18.78 -4.58 -6.26
CA ASP A 6 -18.55 -3.41 -7.11
C ASP A 6 -17.07 -3.02 -7.08
N LEU A 7 -16.34 -3.39 -8.13
CA LEU A 7 -14.90 -3.12 -8.28
C LEU A 7 -14.60 -1.73 -8.86
N ARG A 8 -15.61 -0.95 -9.30
CA ARG A 8 -15.40 0.38 -9.91
C ARG A 8 -14.60 1.33 -9.01
N PRO A 9 -14.88 1.43 -7.69
CA PRO A 9 -14.09 2.29 -6.80
C PRO A 9 -12.59 2.01 -6.86
N LEU A 10 -12.18 0.75 -7.02
CA LEU A 10 -10.76 0.37 -7.06
C LEU A 10 -10.05 0.78 -8.35
N ARG A 11 -10.79 1.01 -9.43
CA ARG A 11 -10.28 1.36 -10.77
C ARG A 11 -10.30 2.87 -11.00
N ASP A 12 -11.35 3.52 -10.52
CA ASP A 12 -11.64 4.91 -10.83
C ASP A 12 -10.81 5.89 -10.00
N ARG A 13 -10.79 7.14 -10.46
CA ARG A 13 -10.27 8.26 -9.67
C ARG A 13 -11.26 8.58 -8.56
N VAL A 14 -10.73 8.87 -7.37
CA VAL A 14 -11.53 9.26 -6.22
C VAL A 14 -11.77 10.77 -6.26
N PRO A 15 -13.02 11.25 -6.16
CA PRO A 15 -13.30 12.68 -6.08
C PRO A 15 -12.58 13.34 -4.90
N SER A 16 -12.10 14.58 -5.06
CA SER A 16 -11.38 15.29 -3.99
C SER A 16 -12.19 15.47 -2.71
N ALA A 17 -13.52 15.61 -2.83
CA ALA A 17 -14.43 15.69 -1.70
C ALA A 17 -14.40 14.42 -0.83
N GLU A 18 -14.34 13.24 -1.45
CA GLU A 18 -14.24 11.97 -0.74
C GLU A 18 -12.88 11.82 -0.04
N VAL A 19 -11.82 12.27 -0.69
CA VAL A 19 -10.47 12.27 -0.08
C VAL A 19 -10.45 13.11 1.20
N GLU A 20 -11.07 14.29 1.18
CA GLU A 20 -11.12 15.16 2.35
C GLU A 20 -12.06 14.64 3.43
N ARG A 21 -13.21 14.04 3.06
CA ARG A 21 -14.10 13.36 4.01
C ARG A 21 -13.37 12.26 4.78
N VAL A 22 -12.76 11.31 4.08
CA VAL A 22 -12.04 10.18 4.70
C VAL A 22 -10.88 10.67 5.55
N ARG A 23 -10.23 11.76 5.14
CA ARG A 23 -9.19 12.41 5.94
C ARG A 23 -9.73 13.01 7.24
N SER A 24 -10.86 13.70 7.18
CA SER A 24 -11.53 14.27 8.37
C SER A 24 -11.97 13.17 9.33
N GLU A 25 -12.62 12.12 8.82
CA GLU A 25 -13.07 10.97 9.62
C GLU A 25 -11.90 10.23 10.27
N ALA A 26 -10.79 10.06 9.56
CA ALA A 26 -9.58 9.46 10.11
C ALA A 26 -8.96 10.32 11.22
N ALA A 27 -9.00 11.65 11.10
CA ALA A 27 -8.57 12.56 12.16
C ALA A 27 -9.46 12.46 13.41
N GLN A 28 -10.72 12.09 13.25
CA GLN A 28 -11.67 11.81 14.32
C GLN A 28 -11.56 10.37 14.89
N GLY A 29 -10.71 9.52 14.31
CA GLY A 29 -10.50 8.15 14.77
C GLY A 29 -11.54 7.13 14.28
N LEU A 30 -12.37 7.48 13.29
CA LEU A 30 -13.45 6.61 12.81
C LEU A 30 -12.98 5.37 12.03
N HIS A 31 -11.69 5.31 11.66
CA HIS A 31 -11.12 4.25 10.80
C HIS A 31 -10.09 3.35 11.53
N GLY A 32 -10.19 3.20 12.86
CA GLY A 32 -9.37 2.28 13.68
C GLY A 32 -8.39 2.94 14.65
N THR A 33 -7.58 2.13 15.34
CA THR A 33 -6.74 2.56 16.48
C THR A 33 -5.65 3.56 16.09
N GLY A 34 -5.84 4.81 16.53
CA GLY A 34 -4.78 5.78 16.76
C GLY A 34 -4.71 6.94 15.76
N PRO A 35 -5.12 8.15 16.16
CA PRO A 35 -4.79 9.40 15.49
C PRO A 35 -3.28 9.52 15.18
N ALA A 36 -2.41 8.89 15.98
CA ALA A 36 -0.96 8.91 15.79
C ALA A 36 -0.45 8.17 14.54
N ASN A 37 -1.21 7.21 13.99
CA ASN A 37 -0.84 6.47 12.77
C ASN A 37 -1.52 6.99 11.50
N ALA A 38 -2.73 7.54 11.63
CA ALA A 38 -3.46 8.24 10.58
C ALA A 38 -2.92 9.67 10.35
N ALA A 39 -2.65 10.39 11.44
CA ALA A 39 -1.98 11.67 11.44
C ALA A 39 -0.47 11.49 11.66
N GLY A 40 0.25 11.22 10.57
CA GLY A 40 1.63 11.74 10.43
C GLY A 40 1.67 13.28 10.38
N ALA A 41 0.79 13.97 11.10
CA ALA A 41 0.35 15.35 10.91
C ALA A 41 0.03 16.07 12.23
N GLY A 42 0.66 15.67 13.34
CA GLY A 42 0.83 16.52 14.53
C GLY A 42 2.27 17.04 14.72
N GLY A 43 3.24 16.52 13.95
CA GLY A 43 4.58 17.08 13.93
C GLY A 43 4.56 18.37 13.10
N ARG A 44 4.92 19.51 13.73
CA ARG A 44 5.25 20.78 13.08
C ARG A 44 5.72 20.53 11.67
N SER A 45 4.97 21.03 10.68
CA SER A 45 5.11 20.55 9.32
C SER A 45 6.58 20.64 8.89
N VAL A 46 7.26 19.50 8.79
CA VAL A 46 8.63 19.41 8.28
C VAL A 46 8.67 19.95 6.85
N THR A 47 7.52 20.02 6.15
CA THR A 47 7.33 20.77 4.91
C THR A 47 7.45 22.29 5.06
N ALA A 48 7.01 22.88 6.17
CA ALA A 48 7.24 24.29 6.48
C ALA A 48 8.66 24.50 6.96
N THR A 49 9.23 23.62 7.79
CA THR A 49 10.62 23.77 8.24
C THR A 49 11.62 23.54 7.11
N VAL A 50 11.43 22.51 6.25
CA VAL A 50 12.28 22.25 5.07
C VAL A 50 11.99 23.24 3.95
N GLY A 51 10.75 23.70 3.78
CA GLY A 51 10.43 24.81 2.86
C GLY A 51 11.12 26.11 3.28
N THR A 52 11.15 26.40 4.58
CA THR A 52 11.87 27.56 5.14
C THR A 52 13.38 27.37 5.03
N ILE A 53 13.91 26.17 5.31
CA ILE A 53 15.36 25.88 5.15
C ILE A 53 15.78 25.90 3.67
N ALA A 54 14.96 25.41 2.74
CA ALA A 54 15.26 25.46 1.30
C ALA A 54 15.25 26.90 0.75
N VAL A 55 14.34 27.74 1.23
CA VAL A 55 14.32 29.18 0.90
C VAL A 55 15.49 29.91 1.58
N VAL A 56 15.78 29.62 2.85
CA VAL A 56 16.86 30.27 3.62
C VAL A 56 18.26 29.83 3.18
N ALA A 57 18.45 28.62 2.65
CA ALA A 57 19.73 28.14 2.12
C ALA A 57 19.90 28.41 0.61
N GLY A 58 18.80 28.44 -0.15
CA GLY A 58 18.81 28.75 -1.57
C GLY A 58 19.11 30.23 -1.86
N VAL A 59 18.59 31.15 -1.04
CA VAL A 59 18.81 32.60 -1.22
C VAL A 59 20.30 32.99 -1.09
N PRO A 60 21.07 32.55 -0.09
CA PRO A 60 22.51 32.76 -0.03
C PRO A 60 23.26 32.17 -1.22
N GLY A 61 22.88 30.97 -1.70
CA GLY A 61 23.51 30.35 -2.87
C GLY A 61 23.29 31.14 -4.16
N VAL A 62 22.06 31.66 -4.36
CA VAL A 62 21.72 32.56 -5.47
C VAL A 62 22.48 33.89 -5.35
N ILE A 63 22.56 34.46 -4.15
CA ILE A 63 23.30 35.72 -3.90
C ILE A 63 24.79 35.52 -4.18
N VAL A 64 25.42 34.44 -3.70
CA VAL A 64 26.82 34.12 -3.96
C VAL A 64 27.06 33.87 -5.46
N GLY A 65 26.15 33.13 -6.12
CA GLY A 65 26.23 32.90 -7.57
C GLY A 65 26.15 34.20 -8.39
N VAL A 66 25.27 35.13 -7.99
CA VAL A 66 25.15 36.46 -8.61
C VAL A 66 26.38 37.33 -8.32
N VAL A 67 26.89 37.34 -7.09
CA VAL A 67 28.09 38.11 -6.70
C VAL A 67 29.33 37.61 -7.45
N VAL A 68 29.57 36.30 -7.50
CA VAL A 68 30.69 35.68 -8.23
C VAL A 68 30.58 35.96 -9.74
N ALA A 69 29.37 35.90 -10.30
CA ALA A 69 29.14 36.24 -11.70
C ALA A 69 29.41 37.72 -12.02
N LEU A 70 29.24 38.62 -11.04
CA LEU A 70 29.53 40.05 -11.19
C LEU A 70 31.01 40.39 -10.98
N THR A 71 31.76 39.58 -10.22
CA THR A 71 33.18 39.83 -9.91
C THR A 71 34.16 39.07 -10.81
N GLU A 72 33.79 37.90 -11.34
CA GLU A 72 34.67 37.07 -12.17
C GLU A 72 33.95 36.55 -13.44
N PRO A 73 34.15 37.18 -14.61
CA PRO A 73 33.41 36.82 -15.83
C PRO A 73 33.69 35.40 -16.33
N GLY A 74 34.79 34.77 -15.90
CA GLY A 74 35.16 33.39 -16.25
C GLY A 74 34.38 32.30 -15.51
N LEU A 75 33.69 32.61 -14.40
CA LEU A 75 33.00 31.64 -13.55
C LEU A 75 31.47 31.74 -13.60
N VAL A 76 30.92 32.62 -14.44
CA VAL A 76 29.47 32.87 -14.57
C VAL A 76 28.71 31.59 -14.94
N LEU A 77 29.19 30.85 -15.94
CA LEU A 77 28.53 29.64 -16.42
C LEU A 77 28.44 28.53 -15.35
N PRO A 78 29.54 28.14 -14.68
CA PRO A 78 29.46 27.12 -13.62
C PRO A 78 28.67 27.57 -12.39
N ALA A 79 28.73 28.86 -12.01
CA ALA A 79 27.96 29.40 -10.88
C ALA A 79 26.44 29.38 -11.13
N VAL A 80 26.01 29.75 -12.35
CA VAL A 80 24.60 29.69 -12.76
C VAL A 80 24.12 28.24 -12.86
N VAL A 81 24.90 27.36 -13.48
CA VAL A 81 24.55 25.94 -13.61
C VAL A 81 24.44 25.26 -12.24
N GLY A 82 25.39 25.53 -11.32
CA GLY A 82 25.35 25.01 -9.95
C GLY A 82 24.13 25.48 -9.17
N THR A 83 23.75 26.75 -9.34
CA THR A 83 22.56 27.34 -8.67
C THR A 83 21.26 26.73 -9.22
N VAL A 84 21.14 26.56 -10.54
CA VAL A 84 19.96 25.93 -11.16
C VAL A 84 19.84 24.46 -10.73
N LEU A 85 20.94 23.72 -10.65
CA LEU A 85 20.97 22.34 -10.15
C LEU A 85 20.54 22.26 -8.69
N LEU A 86 21.04 23.15 -7.84
CA LEU A 86 20.68 23.21 -6.42
C LEU A 86 19.18 23.51 -6.24
N VAL A 87 18.65 24.49 -6.97
CA VAL A 87 17.22 24.85 -6.94
C VAL A 87 16.35 23.73 -7.50
N ALA A 88 16.78 23.05 -8.58
CA ALA A 88 16.06 21.89 -9.12
C ALA A 88 16.05 20.71 -8.13
N LEU A 89 17.16 20.43 -7.45
CA LEU A 89 17.26 19.38 -6.43
C LEU A 89 16.41 19.70 -5.19
N LEU A 90 16.46 20.94 -4.70
CA LEU A 90 15.62 21.38 -3.58
C LEU A 90 14.13 21.41 -3.97
N GLY A 91 13.80 21.88 -5.17
CA GLY A 91 12.44 21.93 -5.70
C GLY A 91 11.82 20.55 -5.86
N THR A 92 12.59 19.56 -6.32
CA THR A 92 12.12 18.17 -6.41
C THR A 92 11.90 17.53 -5.04
N ALA A 93 12.77 17.81 -4.06
CA ALA A 93 12.63 17.32 -2.69
C ALA A 93 11.39 17.90 -1.97
N VAL A 94 11.14 19.21 -2.13
CA VAL A 94 9.97 19.90 -1.53
C VAL A 94 8.66 19.44 -2.17
N SER A 95 8.66 19.16 -3.48
CA SER A 95 7.45 18.77 -4.23
C SER A 95 7.05 17.30 -4.04
N ALA A 96 8.00 16.40 -3.75
CA ALA A 96 7.71 14.97 -3.60
C ALA A 96 6.87 14.64 -2.35
N GLY A 97 7.01 15.41 -1.27
CA GLY A 97 6.30 15.18 -0.01
C GLY A 97 4.78 15.33 -0.12
N PRO A 98 4.28 16.50 -0.57
CA PRO A 98 2.85 16.74 -0.77
C PRO A 98 2.20 15.75 -1.73
N LEU A 99 2.87 15.45 -2.86
CA LEU A 99 2.37 14.49 -3.84
C LEU A 99 2.23 13.07 -3.26
N ARG A 100 3.19 12.62 -2.46
CA ARG A 100 3.12 11.32 -1.77
C ARG A 100 1.99 11.27 -0.73
N ARG A 101 1.73 12.39 -0.02
CA ARG A 101 0.61 12.49 0.92
C ARG A 101 -0.73 12.49 0.19
N ALA A 102 -0.87 13.25 -0.90
CA ALA A 102 -2.08 13.27 -1.72
C ALA A 102 -2.42 11.88 -2.26
N ARG A 103 -1.45 11.18 -2.88
CA ARG A 103 -1.63 9.81 -3.37
C ARG A 103 -1.96 8.81 -2.26
N ARG A 104 -1.42 9.01 -1.06
CA ARG A 104 -1.72 8.18 0.11
C ARG A 104 -3.18 8.34 0.51
N TRP A 105 -3.67 9.58 0.63
CA TRP A 105 -5.05 9.85 1.00
C TRP A 105 -6.04 9.42 -0.08
N GLU A 106 -5.71 9.63 -1.35
CA GLU A 106 -6.51 9.09 -2.46
C GLU A 106 -6.64 7.56 -2.37
N ARG A 107 -5.58 6.87 -1.96
CA ARG A 107 -5.63 5.42 -1.76
C ARG A 107 -6.53 5.02 -0.57
N HIS A 108 -6.41 5.72 0.56
CA HIS A 108 -7.28 5.48 1.72
C HIS A 108 -8.75 5.65 1.34
N ALA A 109 -9.07 6.76 0.67
CA ALA A 109 -10.43 7.05 0.23
C ALA A 109 -10.94 6.07 -0.83
N ARG A 110 -10.05 5.56 -1.68
CA ARG A 110 -10.40 4.49 -2.64
C ARG A 110 -10.87 3.22 -1.94
N MET A 111 -10.15 2.81 -0.90
CA MET A 111 -10.41 1.58 -0.16
C MET A 111 -11.65 1.73 0.73
N GLU A 112 -11.85 2.90 1.33
CA GLU A 112 -13.07 3.23 2.07
C GLU A 112 -14.29 3.27 1.15
N LEU A 113 -14.20 3.91 -0.03
CA LEU A 113 -15.30 3.97 -0.99
C LEU A 113 -15.66 2.58 -1.52
N PHE A 114 -14.63 1.74 -1.74
CA PHE A 114 -14.84 0.34 -2.08
C PHE A 114 -15.56 -0.40 -0.96
N ALA A 115 -15.14 -0.23 0.29
CA ALA A 115 -15.74 -0.91 1.43
C ALA A 115 -17.20 -0.49 1.64
N SER A 116 -17.49 0.82 1.63
CA SER A 116 -18.84 1.36 1.82
C SER A 116 -19.82 0.88 0.75
N ARG A 117 -19.42 0.86 -0.53
CA ARG A 117 -20.27 0.35 -1.63
C ARG A 117 -20.57 -1.15 -1.54
N ASN A 118 -19.74 -1.90 -0.85
CA ASN A 118 -19.87 -3.35 -0.73
C ASN A 118 -20.29 -3.80 0.68
N ALA A 119 -20.71 -2.86 1.55
CA ALA A 119 -21.05 -3.13 2.95
C ALA A 119 -19.93 -3.88 3.72
N LEU A 120 -18.68 -3.59 3.39
CA LEU A 120 -17.50 -4.14 4.07
C LEU A 120 -16.96 -3.15 5.10
N THR A 121 -16.21 -3.65 6.06
CA THR A 121 -15.53 -2.84 7.07
C THR A 121 -14.17 -2.38 6.54
N PHE A 122 -13.87 -1.09 6.66
CA PHE A 122 -12.57 -0.51 6.33
C PHE A 122 -11.79 -0.15 7.60
N ARG A 123 -10.49 -0.46 7.59
CA ARG A 123 -9.51 -0.08 8.63
C ARG A 123 -8.29 0.54 7.98
N MET A 124 -7.90 1.71 8.43
CA MET A 124 -6.74 2.41 7.89
C MET A 124 -5.42 1.71 8.26
N ALA A 125 -5.38 1.17 9.46
CA ALA A 125 -4.31 0.31 9.97
C ALA A 125 -4.95 -0.88 10.70
N ALA A 126 -4.31 -2.04 10.61
CA ALA A 126 -4.77 -3.25 11.29
C ALA A 126 -3.61 -3.90 12.05
N GLU A 127 -3.93 -4.48 13.20
CA GLU A 127 -3.00 -5.33 13.95
C GLU A 127 -2.86 -6.70 13.28
N PRO A 128 -1.76 -7.44 13.53
CA PRO A 128 -1.57 -8.78 12.97
C PRO A 128 -2.70 -9.77 13.29
N THR A 129 -3.41 -9.57 14.39
CA THR A 129 -4.57 -10.38 14.82
C THR A 129 -5.86 -10.08 14.03
N GLU A 130 -5.89 -8.97 13.29
CA GLU A 130 -7.06 -8.52 12.52
C GLU A 130 -6.98 -8.88 11.02
N VAL A 131 -5.93 -9.59 10.61
CA VAL A 131 -5.70 -10.02 9.22
C VAL A 131 -5.56 -11.56 9.16
N PRO A 132 -5.73 -12.17 7.97
CA PRO A 132 -5.53 -13.62 7.81
C PRO A 132 -4.15 -14.07 8.31
N GLY A 133 -4.08 -15.23 8.97
CA GLY A 133 -2.85 -15.75 9.58
C GLY A 133 -1.71 -15.91 8.57
N ALA A 134 -2.00 -16.43 7.39
CA ALA A 134 -1.07 -16.51 6.26
C ALA A 134 -0.50 -15.14 5.85
N VAL A 135 -1.28 -14.04 5.98
CA VAL A 135 -0.81 -12.67 5.71
C VAL A 135 0.02 -12.14 6.87
N ALA A 136 -0.36 -12.41 8.12
CA ALA A 136 0.38 -11.94 9.31
C ALA A 136 1.78 -12.56 9.39
N THR A 137 1.89 -13.84 9.06
CA THR A 137 3.11 -14.65 9.22
C THR A 137 4.04 -14.61 8.01
N ALA A 138 3.55 -14.24 6.82
CA ALA A 138 4.38 -14.15 5.63
C ALA A 138 5.56 -13.17 5.82
N ARG A 139 6.81 -13.61 5.60
CA ARG A 139 8.04 -12.77 5.57
C ARG A 139 8.16 -11.63 6.61
N ALA A 140 9.05 -11.82 7.58
CA ALA A 140 9.50 -10.87 8.61
C ALA A 140 8.41 -10.27 9.52
N ALA A 141 8.56 -10.45 10.83
CA ALA A 141 7.57 -10.11 11.87
C ALA A 141 7.17 -8.62 11.97
N THR A 142 7.87 -7.72 11.28
CA THR A 142 7.71 -6.26 11.42
C THR A 142 7.06 -5.64 10.17
N GLY A 143 5.76 -5.88 9.99
CA GLY A 143 4.96 -5.27 8.91
C GLY A 143 3.83 -4.41 9.45
N VAL A 144 3.50 -3.31 8.77
CA VAL A 144 2.29 -2.53 9.07
C VAL A 144 1.22 -2.89 8.04
N HIS A 145 0.09 -3.41 8.50
CA HIS A 145 -1.08 -3.65 7.66
C HIS A 145 -1.87 -2.36 7.54
N ARG A 146 -2.13 -1.95 6.31
CA ARG A 146 -2.82 -0.71 5.98
C ARG A 146 -3.94 -1.00 5.01
N ASP A 147 -4.92 -0.11 5.02
CA ASP A 147 -5.98 -0.14 4.02
C ASP A 147 -6.72 -1.48 3.99
N VAL A 148 -6.98 -2.04 5.19
CA VAL A 148 -7.57 -3.36 5.32
C VAL A 148 -9.07 -3.24 5.16
N VAL A 149 -9.63 -4.02 4.24
CA VAL A 149 -11.07 -4.15 4.03
C VAL A 149 -11.45 -5.60 4.28
N SER A 150 -12.46 -5.84 5.11
CA SER A 150 -12.94 -7.18 5.41
C SER A 150 -14.44 -7.21 5.66
N GLY A 151 -15.05 -8.37 5.41
CA GLY A 151 -16.49 -8.58 5.61
C GLY A 151 -16.96 -9.82 4.87
N ASP A 152 -18.27 -9.95 4.72
CA ASP A 152 -18.89 -11.06 4.01
C ASP A 152 -19.42 -10.60 2.65
N ALA A 153 -19.05 -11.29 1.58
CA ALA A 153 -19.44 -10.99 0.20
C ALA A 153 -19.89 -12.28 -0.50
N GLY A 154 -21.10 -12.28 -1.06
CA GLY A 154 -21.68 -13.48 -1.69
C GLY A 154 -21.78 -14.69 -0.74
N GLY A 155 -22.01 -14.44 0.56
CA GLY A 155 -22.07 -15.48 1.59
C GLY A 155 -20.71 -16.01 2.06
N ARG A 156 -19.60 -15.32 1.73
CA ARG A 156 -18.24 -15.78 2.03
C ARG A 156 -17.43 -14.69 2.67
N ARG A 157 -16.59 -15.05 3.64
CA ARG A 157 -15.73 -14.07 4.29
C ARG A 157 -14.54 -13.72 3.42
N VAL A 158 -14.35 -12.42 3.18
CA VAL A 158 -13.27 -11.86 2.38
C VAL A 158 -12.48 -10.85 3.20
N ALA A 159 -11.19 -10.77 2.92
CA ALA A 159 -10.31 -9.75 3.47
C ALA A 159 -9.30 -9.31 2.42
N MET A 160 -8.91 -8.05 2.43
CA MET A 160 -7.89 -7.54 1.51
C MET A 160 -7.20 -6.33 2.11
N GLY A 161 -6.03 -5.98 1.58
CA GLY A 161 -5.34 -4.77 2.01
C GLY A 161 -3.93 -4.66 1.47
N THR A 162 -3.14 -3.81 2.12
CA THR A 162 -1.70 -3.71 1.83
C THR A 162 -0.90 -3.96 3.10
N ARG A 163 0.12 -4.81 3.01
CA ARG A 163 1.16 -4.91 4.03
C ARG A 163 2.42 -4.17 3.56
N VAL A 164 2.99 -3.36 4.44
CA VAL A 164 4.24 -2.63 4.19
C VAL A 164 5.36 -3.28 4.99
N HIS A 165 6.39 -3.76 4.32
CA HIS A 165 7.60 -4.30 4.96
C HIS A 165 8.79 -3.39 4.64
N ARG A 166 9.65 -3.16 5.64
CA ARG A 166 10.97 -2.59 5.39
C ARG A 166 11.93 -3.74 5.17
N VAL A 167 12.29 -3.99 3.92
CA VAL A 167 13.37 -4.92 3.61
C VAL A 167 14.68 -4.14 3.66
N ALA A 168 15.61 -4.56 4.51
CA ALA A 168 17.01 -4.18 4.37
C ALA A 168 17.65 -5.25 3.46
N GLN A 169 17.77 -4.96 2.16
CA GLN A 169 18.47 -5.87 1.27
C GLN A 169 19.97 -5.55 1.35
N VAL A 170 20.72 -6.40 2.04
CA VAL A 170 22.18 -6.30 2.10
C VAL A 170 22.74 -6.97 0.86
N THR A 171 23.26 -6.18 -0.07
CA THR A 171 23.96 -6.71 -1.25
C THR A 171 25.45 -6.55 -0.98
N SER A 172 26.15 -7.66 -0.78
CA SER A 172 27.62 -7.66 -0.74
C SER A 172 28.12 -7.63 -2.18
N GLN A 173 28.69 -6.51 -2.61
CA GLN A 173 29.61 -6.52 -3.73
C GLN A 173 31.02 -6.54 -3.15
N GLU A 174 31.95 -7.24 -3.80
CA GLU A 174 33.36 -7.42 -3.39
C GLU A 174 34.12 -6.13 -3.02
N HIS A 175 33.52 -4.95 -3.20
CA HIS A 175 34.12 -3.63 -2.91
C HIS A 175 33.22 -2.69 -2.06
N GLY A 176 32.18 -3.21 -1.40
CA GLY A 176 31.38 -2.40 -0.46
C GLY A 176 29.97 -2.95 -0.23
N THR A 177 29.57 -2.98 1.04
CA THR A 177 28.22 -3.40 1.46
C THR A 177 27.21 -2.30 1.12
N ARG A 178 26.26 -2.58 0.22
CA ARG A 178 25.13 -1.67 -0.05
C ARG A 178 23.87 -2.24 0.59
N THR A 179 23.38 -1.56 1.62
CA THR A 179 22.08 -1.84 2.25
C THR A 179 21.00 -1.00 1.57
N ASP A 180 20.10 -1.63 0.81
CA ASP A 180 18.93 -0.94 0.26
C ASP A 180 17.76 -1.03 1.26
N HIS A 181 17.33 0.12 1.80
CA HIS A 181 16.26 0.22 2.80
C HIS A 181 14.89 0.54 2.19
N ARG A 182 14.62 0.10 0.96
CA ARG A 182 13.38 0.45 0.26
C ARG A 182 12.19 -0.36 0.80
N PRO A 183 11.05 0.30 1.09
CA PRO A 183 9.85 -0.42 1.48
C PRO A 183 9.35 -1.28 0.33
N ARG A 184 8.93 -2.50 0.66
CA ARG A 184 8.18 -3.39 -0.23
C ARG A 184 6.72 -3.42 0.22
N TYR A 185 5.84 -3.44 -0.76
CA TYR A 185 4.39 -3.43 -0.56
C TYR A 185 3.84 -4.75 -1.07
N LEU A 186 3.18 -5.49 -0.18
CA LEU A 186 2.37 -6.65 -0.53
C LEU A 186 0.92 -6.18 -0.60
N THR A 187 0.38 -6.07 -1.81
CA THR A 187 -1.07 -5.89 -2.00
C THR A 187 -1.69 -7.28 -2.01
N TRP A 188 -2.68 -7.55 -1.17
CA TRP A 188 -3.22 -8.91 -1.01
C TRP A 188 -4.74 -8.91 -0.96
N ALA A 189 -5.32 -10.03 -1.37
CA ALA A 189 -6.71 -10.39 -1.18
C ALA A 189 -6.77 -11.82 -0.62
N ALA A 190 -7.81 -12.10 0.16
CA ALA A 190 -7.98 -13.33 0.88
C ALA A 190 -9.44 -13.74 0.92
N LEU A 191 -9.66 -15.06 0.85
CA LEU A 191 -10.97 -15.70 0.91
C LEU A 191 -10.92 -16.78 1.97
N ARG A 192 -11.91 -16.80 2.85
CA ARG A 192 -12.02 -17.83 3.88
C ARG A 192 -12.50 -19.16 3.28
N CYS A 193 -11.85 -20.24 3.69
CA CYS A 193 -12.19 -21.61 3.35
C CYS A 193 -13.24 -22.11 4.34
N GLU A 194 -14.41 -22.48 3.84
CA GLU A 194 -15.49 -23.05 4.66
C GLU A 194 -16.05 -24.30 3.95
N PRO A 195 -15.72 -25.52 4.41
CA PRO A 195 -14.86 -25.86 5.56
C PRO A 195 -13.37 -25.56 5.32
N ALA A 196 -12.58 -25.61 6.39
CA ALA A 196 -11.12 -25.54 6.31
C ALA A 196 -10.58 -26.62 5.36
N LEU A 197 -9.60 -26.25 4.54
CA LEU A 197 -9.02 -27.16 3.55
C LEU A 197 -7.96 -28.06 4.19
N GLY A 198 -7.92 -29.33 3.76
CA GLY A 198 -6.77 -30.19 4.03
C GLY A 198 -5.54 -29.77 3.22
N GLU A 199 -4.34 -30.16 3.66
CA GLU A 199 -3.07 -29.77 3.01
C GLU A 199 -3.01 -30.17 1.52
N ALA A 200 -3.55 -31.33 1.17
CA ALA A 200 -3.60 -31.79 -0.22
C ALA A 200 -4.53 -30.94 -1.10
N GLU A 201 -5.68 -30.51 -0.55
CA GLU A 201 -6.65 -29.66 -1.24
C GLU A 201 -6.10 -28.25 -1.42
N LEU A 202 -5.52 -27.68 -0.35
CA LEU A 202 -4.83 -26.41 -0.38
C LEU A 202 -3.67 -26.43 -1.40
N GLY A 203 -2.91 -27.52 -1.45
CA GLY A 203 -1.86 -27.73 -2.46
C GLY A 203 -2.40 -27.81 -3.90
N GLY A 204 -3.60 -28.35 -4.10
CA GLY A 204 -4.32 -28.31 -5.37
C GLY A 204 -4.69 -26.87 -5.77
N VAL A 205 -5.42 -26.18 -4.90
CA VAL A 205 -5.89 -24.81 -5.15
C VAL A 205 -4.72 -23.84 -5.37
N ARG A 206 -3.63 -23.97 -4.59
CA ARG A 206 -2.43 -23.16 -4.78
C ARG A 206 -1.82 -23.36 -6.15
N ARG A 207 -1.70 -24.60 -6.64
CA ARG A 207 -1.15 -24.87 -7.98
C ARG A 207 -2.02 -24.26 -9.08
N ASP A 208 -3.33 -24.35 -8.94
CA ASP A 208 -4.26 -23.77 -9.92
C ASP A 208 -4.22 -22.25 -9.91
N LEU A 209 -4.15 -21.62 -8.73
CA LEU A 209 -3.94 -20.17 -8.60
C LEU A 209 -2.61 -19.71 -9.18
N VAL A 210 -1.50 -20.41 -8.89
CA VAL A 210 -0.19 -20.07 -9.45
C VAL A 210 -0.21 -20.18 -10.97
N ARG A 211 -0.88 -21.20 -11.53
CA ARG A 211 -1.05 -21.35 -12.98
C ARG A 211 -1.88 -20.21 -13.59
N ALA A 212 -2.89 -19.73 -12.88
CA ALA A 212 -3.78 -18.67 -13.35
C ALA A 212 -3.22 -17.25 -13.16
N ALA A 213 -2.43 -17.01 -12.12
CA ALA A 213 -2.05 -15.68 -11.67
C ALA A 213 -0.85 -15.07 -12.41
N GLY A 214 -0.07 -15.89 -13.12
CA GLY A 214 1.11 -15.45 -13.86
C GLY A 214 2.26 -14.95 -12.96
N ASP A 215 3.26 -14.33 -13.58
CA ASP A 215 4.48 -13.92 -12.88
C ASP A 215 4.24 -12.79 -11.86
N GLY A 216 4.80 -12.96 -10.66
CA GLY A 216 4.80 -11.94 -9.61
C GLY A 216 3.57 -11.91 -8.70
N VAL A 217 2.66 -12.88 -8.82
CA VAL A 217 1.63 -13.15 -7.81
C VAL A 217 2.09 -14.30 -6.92
N GLU A 218 2.12 -14.04 -5.62
CA GLU A 218 2.40 -15.03 -4.58
C GLU A 218 1.08 -15.57 -4.04
N VAL A 219 0.97 -16.89 -3.95
CA VAL A 219 -0.18 -17.54 -3.32
C VAL A 219 0.24 -18.00 -1.93
N LEU A 220 -0.34 -17.36 -0.93
CA LEU A 220 -0.19 -17.72 0.48
C LEU A 220 -1.46 -18.47 0.91
N GLY A 221 -1.36 -19.25 1.97
CA GLY A 221 -2.57 -19.82 2.55
C GLY A 221 -2.31 -20.54 3.84
N ASP A 222 -3.36 -20.73 4.59
CA ASP A 222 -3.41 -21.64 5.73
C ASP A 222 -4.69 -22.50 5.57
N ALA A 223 -5.02 -23.29 6.57
CA ALA A 223 -6.21 -24.15 6.51
C ALA A 223 -7.51 -23.34 6.36
N ASP A 224 -7.55 -22.11 6.90
CA ASP A 224 -8.73 -21.28 7.00
C ASP A 224 -8.82 -20.23 5.88
N TRP A 225 -7.70 -19.88 5.24
CA TRP A 225 -7.63 -18.81 4.26
C TRP A 225 -6.77 -19.17 3.06
N ILE A 226 -7.29 -18.84 1.88
CA ILE A 226 -6.49 -18.72 0.67
C ILE A 226 -6.24 -17.25 0.40
N VAL A 227 -4.98 -16.91 0.15
CA VAL A 227 -4.51 -15.55 -0.01
C VAL A 227 -3.73 -15.46 -1.30
N VAL A 228 -4.02 -14.44 -2.10
CA VAL A 228 -3.22 -14.07 -3.27
C VAL A 228 -2.64 -12.68 -3.03
N GLY A 229 -1.37 -12.52 -3.34
CA GLY A 229 -0.62 -11.31 -3.07
C GLY A 229 0.25 -10.90 -4.24
N HIS A 230 0.43 -9.61 -4.44
CA HIS A 230 1.37 -9.07 -5.41
C HIS A 230 2.37 -8.16 -4.70
N GLU A 231 3.65 -8.55 -4.72
CA GLU A 231 4.72 -7.76 -4.13
C GLU A 231 5.25 -6.75 -5.16
N SER A 232 5.35 -5.49 -4.75
CA SER A 232 5.92 -4.44 -5.59
C SER A 232 6.63 -3.35 -4.80
N ARG A 233 7.46 -2.56 -5.50
CA ARG A 233 8.15 -1.39 -4.92
C ARG A 233 7.21 -0.21 -4.66
N TRP A 234 5.99 -0.29 -5.17
CA TRP A 234 4.98 0.76 -5.11
C TRP A 234 3.72 0.17 -4.50
N ASN A 235 2.97 0.92 -3.72
CA ASN A 235 1.66 0.44 -3.29
C ASN A 235 0.72 0.39 -4.51
N THR A 236 0.27 -0.81 -4.87
CA THR A 236 -0.48 -1.11 -6.09
C THR A 236 -1.89 -1.62 -5.79
N ALA A 237 -2.66 -0.89 -4.96
CA ALA A 237 -4.08 -1.19 -4.71
C ALA A 237 -4.93 -1.41 -5.98
N ARG A 238 -4.49 -0.89 -7.14
CA ARG A 238 -5.09 -1.14 -8.46
C ARG A 238 -5.04 -2.60 -8.93
N ARG A 239 -4.22 -3.45 -8.30
CA ARG A 239 -4.14 -4.90 -8.55
C ARG A 239 -5.21 -5.68 -7.78
N LEU A 240 -5.87 -5.08 -6.79
CA LEU A 240 -6.92 -5.76 -6.01
C LEU A 240 -8.05 -6.36 -6.86
N PRO A 241 -8.56 -5.69 -7.91
CA PRO A 241 -9.57 -6.29 -8.78
C PRO A 241 -9.11 -7.62 -9.41
N GLU A 242 -7.87 -7.69 -9.88
CA GLU A 242 -7.28 -8.89 -10.48
C GLU A 242 -7.11 -10.00 -9.45
N LEU A 243 -6.61 -9.67 -8.27
CA LEU A 243 -6.47 -10.60 -7.14
C LEU A 243 -7.83 -11.17 -6.69
N LEU A 244 -8.87 -10.34 -6.63
CA LEU A 244 -10.23 -10.77 -6.29
C LEU A 244 -10.83 -11.69 -7.36
N THR A 245 -10.61 -11.38 -8.64
CA THR A 245 -11.04 -12.26 -9.75
C THR A 245 -10.36 -13.62 -9.70
N LEU A 246 -9.08 -13.69 -9.33
CA LEU A 246 -8.38 -14.97 -9.12
C LEU A 246 -9.02 -15.79 -8.00
N LEU A 247 -9.36 -15.15 -6.87
CA LEU A 247 -10.04 -15.82 -5.75
C LEU A 247 -11.46 -16.27 -6.10
N GLU A 248 -12.17 -15.48 -6.91
CA GLU A 248 -13.48 -15.86 -7.47
C GLU A 248 -13.40 -17.15 -8.30
N GLY A 249 -12.33 -17.32 -9.08
CA GLY A 249 -12.12 -18.53 -9.88
C GLY A 249 -11.99 -19.81 -9.05
N VAL A 250 -11.46 -19.72 -7.83
CA VAL A 250 -11.30 -20.86 -6.91
C VAL A 250 -12.35 -20.90 -5.80
N ALA A 251 -13.31 -19.97 -5.84
CA ALA A 251 -14.39 -19.91 -4.88
C ALA A 251 -15.21 -21.23 -4.81
N PRO A 252 -15.56 -21.88 -5.92
CA PRO A 252 -16.31 -23.14 -5.86
C PRO A 252 -15.55 -24.26 -5.14
N ALA A 253 -14.23 -24.37 -5.35
CA ALA A 253 -13.41 -25.42 -4.73
C ALA A 253 -13.25 -25.27 -3.21
N THR A 254 -13.57 -24.09 -2.68
CA THR A 254 -13.43 -23.73 -1.26
C THR A 254 -14.76 -23.74 -0.53
N ALA A 255 -15.87 -24.00 -1.23
CA ALA A 255 -17.20 -24.16 -0.66
C ALA A 255 -17.57 -25.64 -0.83
N ARG A 256 -17.53 -26.42 0.25
CA ARG A 256 -18.30 -27.67 0.24
C ARG A 256 -19.74 -27.33 0.62
N GLU A 257 -20.69 -27.79 -0.17
CA GLU A 257 -22.06 -27.92 0.34
C GLU A 257 -22.00 -28.82 1.57
N PRO A 258 -22.62 -28.43 2.70
CA PRO A 258 -22.78 -29.34 3.82
C PRO A 258 -23.51 -30.58 3.29
N ASP A 259 -22.91 -31.75 3.45
CA ASP A 259 -23.50 -33.00 3.02
C ASP A 259 -24.78 -33.22 3.84
N THR A 260 -25.93 -32.86 3.28
CA THR A 260 -27.24 -32.99 3.95
C THR A 260 -27.68 -34.45 4.11
N ARG A 261 -26.80 -35.42 3.82
CA ARG A 261 -27.06 -36.85 3.98
C ARG A 261 -26.87 -37.36 5.41
N ASP A 262 -26.32 -36.56 6.31
CA ASP A 262 -26.15 -36.89 7.74
C ASP A 262 -27.09 -36.06 8.65
N VAL A 263 -28.35 -35.87 8.23
CA VAL A 263 -29.42 -35.47 9.16
C VAL A 263 -30.19 -36.75 9.55
N PRO A 264 -30.09 -37.22 10.81
CA PRO A 264 -30.78 -38.42 11.28
C PRO A 264 -32.30 -38.28 11.29
#